data_AF-A0A7C5Q216-F1
#
_entry.id   AF-A0A7C5Q216-F1
#
_cell.length_a   1.000
_cell.length_b   1.000
_cell.length_c   1.000
_cell.angle_alpha   90.00
_cell.angle_beta   90.00
_cell.angle_gamma   90.00
#
_symmetry.space_group_name_H-M   'P 1'
#
loop_
_entity.id
_entity.type
_entity.pdbx_description
1 polymer ?
#
loop_
_entity_poly.entity_id
_entity_poly.type
_entity_poly.pdbx_seq_one_letter_code
_entity_poly.pdbx_strand_id
1 'polypeptide(L)'
;RRNKLLGLLAAEKMGMDPDEAQAYAMAVVKADLDEPGHEDVFRKIRDDFDAKGVRQSDHQIRRAMDELLNEAVLQIEAESAGK
;
A
#
# COMPACT_ATOMS: atom_id res chain seq x y z
N ARG A 1 8.16 -3.31 3.44
CA ARG A 1 7.09 -4.34 3.40
C ARG A 1 5.70 -3.74 3.44
N ARG A 2 5.38 -2.90 4.43
CA ARG A 2 4.10 -2.18 4.51
C ARG A 2 3.63 -1.59 3.18
N ASN A 3 4.48 -0.81 2.51
CA ASN A 3 4.09 -0.14 1.25
C ASN A 3 3.80 -1.13 0.11
N LYS A 4 4.44 -2.32 0.11
CA LYS A 4 4.11 -3.38 -0.85
C LYS A 4 2.71 -3.93 -0.57
N LEU A 5 2.40 -4.26 0.68
CA LEU A 5 1.07 -4.75 1.06
C LEU A 5 -0.02 -3.70 0.76
N LEU A 6 0.28 -2.44 1.06
CA LEU A 6 -0.63 -1.32 0.81
C LEU A 6 -0.87 -1.12 -0.69
N GLY A 7 0.17 -1.21 -1.51
CA GLY A 7 0.02 -1.15 -2.96
C GLY A 7 -0.82 -2.31 -3.51
N LEU A 8 -0.64 -3.53 -3.00
CA LEU A 8 -1.48 -4.67 -3.39
C LEU A 8 -2.95 -4.46 -3.00
N LEU A 9 -3.22 -4.01 -1.77
CA LEU A 9 -4.56 -3.71 -1.29
C LEU A 9 -5.23 -2.61 -2.13
N ALA A 10 -4.48 -1.56 -2.49
CA ALA A 10 -4.97 -0.48 -3.33
C ALA A 10 -5.27 -0.97 -4.75
N ALA A 11 -4.38 -1.76 -5.35
CA ALA A 11 -4.57 -2.37 -6.66
C ALA A 11 -5.83 -3.24 -6.74
N GLU A 12 -6.06 -4.08 -5.72
CA GLU A 12 -7.26 -4.89 -5.62
C GLU A 12 -8.54 -4.02 -5.59
N LYS A 13 -8.54 -2.95 -4.78
CA LYS A 13 -9.67 -1.99 -4.73
C LYS A 13 -9.90 -1.27 -6.06
N MET A 14 -8.84 -1.07 -6.85
CA MET A 14 -8.92 -0.50 -8.19
C MET A 14 -9.30 -1.51 -9.27
N GLY A 15 -9.50 -2.78 -8.92
CA GLY A 15 -9.89 -3.84 -9.86
C GLY A 15 -8.78 -4.22 -10.84
N MET A 16 -7.52 -4.02 -10.46
CA MET A 16 -6.37 -4.45 -11.26
C MET A 16 -6.23 -5.97 -11.24
N ASP A 17 -5.75 -6.55 -12.34
CA ASP A 17 -5.40 -7.97 -12.37
C ASP A 17 -4.12 -8.26 -11.53
N PRO A 18 -3.80 -9.53 -11.25
CA PRO A 18 -2.66 -9.87 -10.39
C PRO A 18 -1.32 -9.32 -10.86
N ASP A 19 -1.06 -9.26 -12.16
CA ASP A 19 0.22 -8.79 -12.71
C ASP A 19 0.31 -7.26 -12.60
N GLU A 20 -0.79 -6.57 -12.94
CA GLU A 20 -0.93 -5.12 -12.72
C GLU A 20 -0.78 -4.75 -11.24
N ALA A 21 -1.37 -5.55 -10.34
CA ALA A 21 -1.29 -5.32 -8.91
C ALA A 21 0.14 -5.45 -8.37
N GLN A 22 0.92 -6.43 -8.84
CA GLN A 22 2.33 -6.54 -8.48
C GLN A 22 3.14 -5.33 -8.97
N ALA A 23 2.93 -4.91 -10.22
CA ALA A 23 3.60 -3.74 -10.79
C ALA A 23 3.26 -2.47 -10.02
N TYR A 24 1.97 -2.26 -9.70
CA TYR A 24 1.51 -1.14 -8.90
C TYR A 24 2.12 -1.14 -7.49
N ALA A 25 2.15 -2.29 -6.82
CA ALA A 25 2.77 -2.40 -5.51
C ALA A 25 4.26 -2.04 -5.51
N MET A 26 5.00 -2.39 -6.56
CA MET A 26 6.40 -1.97 -6.72
C MET A 26 6.53 -0.46 -6.96
N ALA A 27 5.61 0.15 -7.73
CA ALA A 27 5.59 1.59 -7.92
C ALA A 27 5.31 2.34 -6.61
N VAL A 28 4.40 1.84 -5.77
CA VAL A 28 4.11 2.41 -4.44
C VAL A 28 5.33 2.31 -3.51
N VAL A 29 6.05 1.17 -3.53
CA VAL A 29 7.30 1.02 -2.75
C VAL A 29 8.35 2.02 -3.21
N LYS A 30 8.45 2.26 -4.53
CA LYS A 30 9.41 3.22 -5.09
C LYS A 30 9.08 4.67 -4.72
N ALA A 31 7.80 5.02 -4.66
CA ALA A 31 7.35 6.37 -4.32
C ALA A 31 7.71 6.79 -2.87
N ASP A 32 7.87 5.84 -1.94
CA ASP A 32 8.26 6.10 -0.55
C ASP A 32 9.75 6.45 -0.39
N LEU A 33 10.58 6.29 -1.45
CA LEU A 33 12.02 6.51 -1.39
C LEU A 33 12.44 7.96 -1.66
N ASP A 34 11.52 8.79 -2.18
CA ASP A 34 11.84 10.13 -2.66
C ASP A 34 11.69 11.23 -1.58
N GLU A 35 10.84 11.05 -0.57
CA GLU A 35 10.67 12.01 0.54
C GLU A 35 10.47 11.29 1.88
N PRO A 36 11.10 11.75 2.99
CA PRO A 36 10.91 11.13 4.30
C PRO A 36 9.49 11.38 4.83
N GLY A 37 8.63 10.35 4.77
CA GLY A 37 7.30 10.40 5.36
C GLY A 37 6.35 9.39 4.74
N HIS A 38 5.15 9.26 5.31
CA HIS A 38 4.10 8.39 4.75
C HIS A 38 3.12 9.16 3.87
N GLU A 39 3.26 10.48 3.78
CA GLU A 39 2.33 11.36 3.08
C GLU A 39 2.39 11.21 1.56
N ASP A 40 3.54 10.85 0.96
CA ASP A 40 3.64 10.62 -0.48
C ASP A 40 2.89 9.37 -0.93
N VAL A 41 3.02 8.31 -0.14
CA VAL A 41 2.29 7.06 -0.37
C VAL A 41 0.78 7.29 -0.23
N PHE A 42 0.37 8.06 0.79
CA PHE A 42 -1.03 8.44 0.97
C PHE A 42 -1.55 9.26 -0.23
N ARG A 43 -0.85 10.33 -0.62
CA ARG A 43 -1.22 11.21 -1.74
C ARG A 43 -1.36 10.40 -3.04
N LYS A 44 -0.38 9.54 -3.34
CA LYS A 44 -0.42 8.68 -4.52
C LYS A 44 -1.68 7.80 -4.55
N ILE A 45 -1.98 7.10 -3.46
CA ILE A 45 -3.14 6.19 -3.42
C ILE A 45 -4.46 6.96 -3.49
N ARG A 46 -4.55 8.11 -2.83
CA ARG A 46 -5.70 9.01 -2.90
C ARG A 46 -5.98 9.43 -4.35
N ASP A 47 -4.94 9.93 -5.03
CA ASP A 47 -5.02 10.38 -6.42
C ASP A 47 -5.41 9.24 -7.37
N ASP A 48 -4.79 8.06 -7.20
CA ASP A 48 -5.11 6.88 -8.01
C ASP A 48 -6.54 6.38 -7.76
N PHE A 49 -7.02 6.43 -6.52
CA PHE A 49 -8.41 6.10 -6.17
C PHE A 49 -9.40 7.08 -6.79
N ASP A 50 -9.10 8.38 -6.78
CA ASP A 50 -9.92 9.37 -7.45
C ASP A 50 -9.96 9.14 -8.97
N ALA A 51 -8.80 8.86 -9.58
CA ALA A 51 -8.71 8.56 -11.01
C ALA A 51 -9.49 7.28 -11.41
N LYS A 52 -9.55 6.28 -10.53
CA LYS A 52 -10.26 5.02 -10.74
C LYS A 52 -11.71 5.03 -10.23
N GLY A 53 -12.16 6.11 -9.59
CA GLY A 53 -13.50 6.21 -9.00
C GLY A 53 -13.71 5.32 -7.77
N VAL A 54 -12.63 4.92 -7.09
CA VAL A 54 -12.69 4.13 -5.86
C VAL A 54 -13.11 5.02 -4.70
N ARG A 55 -14.27 4.71 -4.10
CA ARG A 55 -14.79 5.46 -2.95
C ARG A 55 -14.16 4.97 -1.64
N GLN A 56 -13.10 5.66 -1.23
CA GLN A 56 -12.50 5.53 0.11
C GLN A 56 -12.29 6.94 0.66
N SER A 57 -12.58 7.14 1.95
CA SER A 57 -12.23 8.39 2.63
C SER A 57 -10.76 8.39 3.04
N ASP A 58 -10.21 9.58 3.24
CA ASP A 58 -8.82 9.76 3.67
C ASP A 58 -8.55 9.04 5.00
N HIS A 59 -9.52 9.05 5.91
CA HIS A 59 -9.45 8.31 7.17
C HIS A 59 -9.38 6.78 6.95
N GLN A 60 -10.10 6.24 5.96
CA GLN A 60 -10.05 4.81 5.64
C GLN A 60 -8.69 4.43 5.04
N ILE A 61 -8.15 5.27 4.16
CA ILE A 61 -6.82 5.05 3.57
C ILE A 61 -5.76 5.07 4.68
N ARG A 62 -5.74 6.10 5.53
CA ARG A 62 -4.78 6.22 6.64
C ARG A 62 -4.87 5.05 7.62
N ARG A 63 -6.08 4.64 7.97
CA ARG A 63 -6.30 3.46 8.81
C ARG A 63 -5.74 2.19 8.19
N ALA A 64 -5.95 1.97 6.90
CA ALA A 64 -5.37 0.82 6.20
C ALA A 64 -3.83 0.86 6.20
N MET A 65 -3.22 2.04 6.10
CA MET A 65 -1.77 2.20 6.22
C MET A 65 -1.26 1.76 7.60
N ASP A 66 -1.96 2.13 8.67
CA ASP A 66 -1.60 1.75 10.04
C ASP A 66 -1.80 0.26 10.30
N GLU A 67 -2.92 -0.31 9.84
CA GLU A 67 -3.22 -1.75 9.96
C GLU A 67 -2.17 -2.60 9.24
N LEU A 68 -1.78 -2.20 8.02
CA LEU A 68 -0.76 -2.89 7.24
C LEU A 68 0.67 -2.69 7.77
N LEU A 69 0.91 -1.64 8.56
CA LEU A 69 2.19 -1.51 9.27
C LEU A 69 2.32 -2.63 10.29
N ASN A 70 1.28 -2.85 11.10
CA ASN A 70 1.25 -3.93 12.09
C ASN A 70 1.39 -5.29 11.41
N GLU A 71 0.67 -5.53 10.30
CA GLU A 71 0.79 -6.78 9.55
C GLU A 71 2.20 -6.99 8.99
N ALA A 72 2.81 -5.94 8.44
CA ALA A 72 4.16 -6.03 7.92
C ALA A 72 5.20 -6.37 9.00
N VAL A 73 5.01 -5.88 10.24
CA VAL A 73 5.84 -6.26 11.39
C VAL A 73 5.68 -7.74 11.69
N LEU A 74 4.44 -8.23 11.80
CA LEU A 74 4.15 -9.64 12.08
C LEU A 74 4.72 -10.58 11.00
N GLN A 75 4.66 -10.20 9.72
CA GLN A 75 5.26 -10.98 8.63
C GLN A 75 6.79 -11.07 8.75
N ILE A 76 7.47 -10.00 9.20
CA ILE A 76 8.92 -10.02 9.41
C ILE A 76 9.28 -10.95 10.57
N GLU A 77 8.54 -10.88 11.68
CA GLU A 77 8.74 -11.73 12.85
C GLU A 77 8.51 -13.21 12.51
N ALA A 78 7.43 -13.53 11.81
CA ALA A 78 7.11 -14.89 11.39
C ALA A 78 8.16 -15.47 10.44
N GLU A 79 8.63 -14.70 9.45
CA GLU A 79 9.70 -15.15 8.55
C GLU A 79 11.06 -15.31 9.23
N SER A 80 11.30 -14.58 10.33
CA SER A 80 12.56 -14.66 11.09
C SER A 80 12.56 -15.83 12.07
N ALA A 81 11.40 -16.25 12.56
CA ALA A 81 11.25 -17.41 13.45
C ALA A 81 11.24 -18.76 12.71
N GLY A 82 11.01 -18.75 11.39
CA GLY A 82 11.04 -19.94 10.53
C GLY A 82 12.39 -20.24 9.86
N LYS A 83 13.44 -19.46 10.15
CA LYS A 83 14.83 -19.68 9.71
C LYS A 83 15.66 -20.21 10.86
#